data_AF-A0A8E2DJN5-F1
#
_entry.id   AF-A0A8E2DJN5-F1
#
_cell.length_a   1.000
_cell.length_b   1.000
_cell.length_c   1.000
_cell.angle_alpha   90.00
_cell.angle_beta   90.00
_cell.angle_gamma   90.00
#
_symmetry.space_group_name_H-M   'P 1'
#
loop_
_entity.id
_entity.type
_entity.pdbx_description
1 polymer ?
#
loop_
_entity_poly.entity_id
_entity_poly.type
_entity_poly.pdbx_seq_one_letter_code
_entity_poly.pdbx_strand_id
1 'polypeptide(L)'
;MNLHVWLLTVRLRALPPPHGMNHIQGLIDHFFLDVEDRVRRVLQPVGPDSMAPAQNLEPYTQPTDFYTVANGGMRVKARGRAPERLVTRQMKVFKEQYFGLGMALDLGLVKGDAEMAGAVWRNFLGARGARGILYQSDADPTQPYFRRSVNLLGGKVEQGGTMTEEQLRAEEAKDDGSGVHDYAPAEADKYVAYPERMATLVAYVRRELKRLDAIPDEVVMGPGKVGSEAAHMDQLKFGRVRDGNPLLDP
;
A
#
# COMPACT_ATOMS: atom_id res chain seq x y z
N MET A 1 -1.19 -2.83 4.02
CA MET A 1 -2.34 -2.03 4.47
C MET A 1 -3.40 -1.91 3.37
N ASN A 2 -3.12 -1.27 2.23
CA ASN A 2 -4.13 -1.04 1.18
C ASN A 2 -4.71 -2.32 0.57
N LEU A 3 -3.92 -3.39 0.44
CA LEU A 3 -4.38 -4.67 -0.13
C LEU A 3 -5.50 -5.30 0.71
N HIS A 4 -5.32 -5.35 2.03
CA HIS A 4 -6.27 -5.95 2.96
C HIS A 4 -7.58 -5.18 3.04
N VAL A 5 -7.52 -3.85 2.98
CA VAL A 5 -8.72 -3.01 2.87
C VAL A 5 -9.46 -3.31 1.58
N TRP A 6 -8.76 -3.45 0.45
CA TRP A 6 -9.40 -3.87 -0.81
C TRP A 6 -10.02 -5.28 -0.72
N LEU A 7 -9.35 -6.26 -0.10
CA LEU A 7 -9.91 -7.60 0.12
C LEU A 7 -11.23 -7.54 0.91
N LEU A 8 -11.27 -6.73 1.97
CA LEU A 8 -12.50 -6.51 2.74
C LEU A 8 -13.57 -5.82 1.90
N THR A 9 -13.23 -4.79 1.11
CA THR A 9 -14.23 -4.10 0.29
C THR A 9 -14.79 -5.01 -0.81
N VAL A 10 -14.02 -5.96 -1.35
CA VAL A 10 -14.55 -7.02 -2.24
C VAL A 10 -15.62 -7.83 -1.52
N ARG A 11 -15.34 -8.32 -0.29
CA ARG A 11 -16.31 -9.11 0.48
C ARG A 11 -17.55 -8.30 0.87
N LEU A 12 -17.37 -7.05 1.29
CA LEU A 12 -18.47 -6.17 1.70
C LEU A 12 -19.35 -5.77 0.51
N ARG A 13 -18.80 -5.69 -0.72
CA ARG A 13 -19.58 -5.45 -1.94
C ARG A 13 -20.54 -6.59 -2.27
N ALA A 14 -20.29 -7.80 -1.76
CA ALA A 14 -21.17 -8.94 -1.94
C ALA A 14 -22.36 -8.96 -0.96
N LEU A 15 -22.37 -8.09 0.06
CA LEU A 15 -23.49 -8.02 1.01
C LEU A 15 -24.75 -7.45 0.36
N PRO A 16 -25.95 -7.84 0.83
CA PRO A 16 -27.21 -7.25 0.38
C PRO A 16 -27.24 -5.73 0.55
N PRO A 17 -27.71 -4.96 -0.45
CA PRO A 17 -27.97 -3.54 -0.28
C PRO A 17 -29.01 -3.29 0.83
N PRO A 18 -28.87 -2.24 1.66
CA PRO A 18 -27.86 -1.17 1.62
C PRO A 18 -26.60 -1.44 2.47
N HIS A 19 -26.50 -2.60 3.14
CA HIS A 19 -25.49 -2.87 4.16
C HIS A 19 -24.06 -2.77 3.62
N GLY A 20 -23.80 -3.34 2.44
CA GLY A 20 -22.47 -3.29 1.82
C GLY A 20 -21.94 -1.86 1.65
N MET A 21 -22.77 -0.93 1.17
CA MET A 21 -22.38 0.47 0.98
C MET A 21 -22.01 1.13 2.31
N ASN A 22 -22.80 0.92 3.36
CA ASN A 22 -22.59 1.54 4.66
C ASN A 22 -21.31 1.00 5.34
N HIS A 23 -21.07 -0.31 5.26
CA HIS A 23 -19.85 -0.91 5.83
C HIS A 23 -18.60 -0.48 5.07
N ILE A 24 -18.67 -0.39 3.73
CA ILE A 24 -17.56 0.09 2.91
C ILE A 24 -17.26 1.56 3.25
N GLN A 25 -18.28 2.39 3.36
CA GLN A 25 -18.11 3.80 3.73
C GLN A 25 -17.40 3.91 5.09
N GLY A 26 -17.91 3.21 6.12
CA GLY A 26 -17.30 3.20 7.44
C GLY A 26 -15.85 2.72 7.43
N LEU A 27 -15.56 1.61 6.73
CA LEU A 27 -14.20 1.07 6.60
C LEU A 27 -13.24 2.07 5.94
N ILE A 28 -13.69 2.71 4.85
CA ILE A 28 -12.90 3.68 4.11
C ILE A 28 -12.65 4.94 4.95
N ASP A 29 -13.64 5.42 5.70
CA ASP A 29 -13.49 6.59 6.58
C ASP A 29 -12.41 6.34 7.63
N HIS A 30 -12.47 5.20 8.33
CA HIS A 30 -11.47 4.84 9.35
C HIS A 30 -10.09 4.63 8.73
N PHE A 31 -10.02 4.02 7.55
CA PHE A 31 -8.78 3.84 6.81
C PHE A 31 -8.13 5.17 6.43
N PHE A 32 -8.90 6.17 5.96
CA PHE A 32 -8.33 7.46 5.59
C PHE A 32 -7.97 8.34 6.79
N LEU A 33 -8.67 8.22 7.93
CA LEU A 33 -8.24 8.83 9.20
C LEU A 33 -6.87 8.30 9.63
N ASP A 34 -6.68 6.99 9.51
CA ASP A 34 -5.41 6.35 9.80
C ASP A 34 -4.29 6.74 8.81
N VAL A 35 -4.59 6.81 7.51
CA VAL A 35 -3.64 7.33 6.50
C VAL A 35 -3.25 8.78 6.81
N GLU A 36 -4.21 9.62 7.20
CA GLU A 36 -3.97 11.01 7.55
C GLU A 36 -3.01 11.13 8.75
N ASP A 37 -3.24 10.36 9.82
CA ASP A 37 -2.34 10.33 10.98
C ASP A 37 -0.92 9.94 10.56
N ARG A 38 -0.76 8.92 9.71
CA ARG A 38 0.55 8.51 9.19
C ARG A 38 1.23 9.61 8.37
N VAL A 39 0.48 10.29 7.49
CA VAL A 39 0.99 11.41 6.70
C VAL A 39 1.44 12.55 7.62
N ARG A 40 0.64 12.85 8.65
CA ARG A 40 0.97 13.87 9.65
C ARG A 40 2.21 13.49 10.45
N ARG A 41 2.37 12.24 10.89
CA ARG A 41 3.59 11.76 11.57
C ARG A 41 4.86 11.99 10.75
N VAL A 42 4.80 11.76 9.45
CA VAL A 42 5.96 11.93 8.55
C VAL A 42 6.23 13.42 8.26
N LEU A 43 5.19 14.22 8.03
CA LEU A 43 5.32 15.63 7.65
C LEU A 43 5.48 16.59 8.84
N GLN A 44 4.91 16.24 9.99
CA GLN A 44 4.84 17.00 11.24
C GLN A 44 5.26 16.09 12.42
N PRO A 45 6.52 15.63 12.49
CA PRO A 45 6.96 14.78 13.59
C PRO A 45 6.78 15.51 14.94
N VAL A 46 6.14 14.84 15.89
CA VAL A 46 5.92 15.37 17.24
C VAL A 46 7.24 15.30 18.01
N GLY A 47 7.91 16.43 18.18
CA GLY A 47 9.06 16.61 19.06
C GLY A 47 8.73 17.47 20.30
N PRO A 48 9.70 17.64 21.22
CA PRO A 48 9.54 18.49 22.42
C PRO A 48 9.09 19.92 22.11
N ASP A 49 9.49 20.44 20.95
CA ASP A 49 9.17 21.79 20.47
C ASP A 49 8.01 21.81 19.45
N SER A 50 7.25 20.72 19.32
CA SER A 50 6.17 20.63 18.35
C SER A 50 4.99 21.52 18.74
N MET A 51 4.60 22.43 17.84
CA MET A 51 3.38 23.23 17.94
C MET A 51 2.14 22.49 17.37
N ALA A 52 2.22 21.16 17.22
CA ALA A 52 1.09 20.38 16.73
C ALA A 52 -0.07 20.39 17.76
N PRO A 53 -1.34 20.50 17.31
CA PRO A 53 -2.49 20.36 18.19
C PRO A 53 -2.45 19.06 19.01
N ALA A 54 -2.98 19.08 20.23
CA ALA A 54 -3.00 17.92 21.12
C ALA A 54 -3.62 16.66 20.48
N GLN A 55 -4.57 16.86 19.57
CA GLN A 55 -5.25 15.83 18.78
C GLN A 55 -4.30 15.03 17.86
N ASN A 56 -3.15 15.61 17.50
CA ASN A 56 -2.13 14.99 16.64
C ASN A 56 -1.03 14.28 17.46
N LEU A 57 -1.11 14.32 18.79
CA LEU A 57 -0.14 13.67 19.68
C LEU A 57 -0.42 12.17 19.84
N GLU A 58 -1.69 11.78 19.73
CA GLU A 58 -2.11 10.39 19.88
C GLU A 58 -2.39 9.75 18.51
N PRO A 59 -1.86 8.54 18.25
CA PRO A 59 -2.21 7.79 17.06
C PRO A 59 -3.71 7.54 16.97
N TYR A 60 -4.26 7.68 15.75
CA TYR A 60 -5.62 7.19 15.49
C TYR A 60 -5.70 5.66 15.67
N THR A 61 -4.69 4.91 15.21
CA THR A 61 -4.57 3.47 15.45
C THR A 61 -3.41 3.16 16.39
N GLN A 62 -3.68 2.35 17.42
CA GLN A 62 -2.62 1.92 18.34
C GLN A 62 -1.49 1.21 17.56
N PRO A 63 -0.22 1.52 17.87
CA PRO A 63 0.91 0.80 17.30
C PRO A 63 0.77 -0.69 17.59
N THR A 64 0.87 -1.52 16.56
CA THR A 64 0.85 -2.98 16.69
C THR A 64 2.10 -3.55 16.02
N ASP A 65 2.57 -4.70 16.49
CA ASP A 65 3.72 -5.41 15.88
C ASP A 65 3.45 -5.80 14.41
N PHE A 66 2.18 -5.86 14.03
CA PHE A 66 1.76 -6.13 12.66
C PHE A 66 2.09 -4.95 11.70
N TYR A 67 2.22 -3.72 12.23
CA TYR A 67 2.49 -2.51 11.45
C TYR A 67 3.59 -1.66 12.08
N THR A 68 4.82 -1.80 11.57
CA THR A 68 5.92 -0.89 11.86
C THR A 68 5.94 0.25 10.84
N VAL A 69 6.01 1.50 11.30
CA VAL A 69 6.23 2.65 10.41
C VAL A 69 7.60 2.50 9.75
N ALA A 70 7.62 2.35 8.42
CA ALA A 70 8.87 2.37 7.67
C ALA A 70 9.61 3.68 7.97
N ASN A 71 10.91 3.59 8.26
CA ASN A 71 11.75 4.72 8.68
C ASN A 71 11.37 5.36 10.03
N GLY A 72 10.60 4.69 10.90
CA GLY A 72 10.24 5.21 12.23
C GLY A 72 11.43 5.54 13.14
N GLY A 73 12.62 4.98 12.86
CA GLY A 73 13.87 5.28 13.55
C GLY A 73 14.74 6.37 12.89
N MET A 74 14.36 6.89 11.71
CA MET A 74 15.08 8.02 11.12
C MET A 74 14.82 9.27 11.96
N ARG A 75 15.88 10.01 12.31
CA ARG A 75 15.77 11.36 12.86
C ARG A 75 15.06 12.25 11.83
N VAL A 76 13.73 12.33 11.91
CA VAL A 76 12.98 13.32 11.14
C VAL A 76 13.35 14.66 11.72
N LYS A 77 14.16 15.43 10.98
CA LYS A 77 14.46 16.81 11.34
C LYS A 77 13.12 17.51 11.50
N ALA A 78 12.83 18.03 12.70
CA ALA A 78 11.57 18.71 12.99
C ALA A 78 11.35 19.79 11.94
N ARG A 79 10.50 19.48 10.95
CA ARG A 79 10.05 20.47 9.99
C ARG A 79 8.98 21.23 10.74
N GLY A 80 9.13 22.56 10.85
CA GLY A 80 8.09 23.42 11.43
C GLY A 80 6.73 23.12 10.79
N ARG A 81 5.64 23.48 11.47
CA ARG A 81 4.25 23.15 11.10
C ARG A 81 4.07 23.02 9.59
N ALA A 82 4.05 21.78 9.09
CA ALA A 82 3.84 21.56 7.68
C ALA A 82 2.50 22.21 7.30
N PRO A 83 2.44 23.05 6.26
CA PRO A 83 1.19 23.70 5.89
C PRO A 83 0.09 22.65 5.72
N GLU A 84 -1.10 22.89 6.28
CA GLU A 84 -2.26 21.98 6.12
C GLU A 84 -2.51 21.66 4.65
N ARG A 85 -2.23 22.62 3.77
CA ARG A 85 -2.23 22.45 2.30
C ARG A 85 -1.41 21.25 1.81
N LEU A 86 -0.27 20.94 2.42
CA LEU A 86 0.54 19.78 2.05
C LEU A 86 -0.11 18.47 2.47
N VAL A 87 -0.70 18.41 3.67
CA VAL A 87 -1.45 17.24 4.14
C VAL A 87 -2.65 17.01 3.24
N THR A 88 -3.47 18.03 2.98
CA THR A 88 -4.63 17.95 2.08
C THR A 88 -4.22 17.48 0.68
N ARG A 89 -3.13 18.01 0.13
CA ARG A 89 -2.62 17.59 -1.18
C ARG A 89 -2.20 16.13 -1.17
N GLN A 90 -1.49 15.69 -0.13
CA GLN A 90 -1.07 14.30 0.00
C GLN A 90 -2.26 13.35 0.15
N MET A 91 -3.29 13.76 0.91
CA MET A 91 -4.53 12.99 1.05
C MET A 91 -5.28 12.85 -0.28
N LYS A 92 -5.32 13.91 -1.11
CA LYS A 92 -5.87 13.83 -2.47
C LYS A 92 -5.11 12.81 -3.33
N VAL A 93 -3.78 12.84 -3.31
CA VAL A 93 -2.94 11.86 -4.03
C VAL A 93 -3.20 10.44 -3.54
N PHE A 94 -3.26 10.22 -2.22
CA PHE A 94 -3.56 8.89 -1.67
C PHE A 94 -4.96 8.39 -2.06
N LYS A 95 -5.95 9.28 -2.09
CA LYS A 95 -7.30 8.96 -2.56
C LYS A 95 -7.28 8.49 -4.02
N GLU A 96 -6.62 9.22 -4.90
CA GLU A 96 -6.48 8.86 -6.32
C GLU A 96 -5.72 7.53 -6.49
N GLN A 97 -4.65 7.32 -5.72
CA GLN A 97 -3.89 6.07 -5.72
C GLN A 97 -4.73 4.88 -5.22
N TYR A 98 -5.54 5.08 -4.18
CA TYR A 98 -6.43 4.05 -3.65
C TYR A 98 -7.44 3.58 -4.69
N PHE A 99 -8.11 4.51 -5.39
CA PHE A 99 -9.05 4.15 -6.46
C PHE A 99 -8.36 3.52 -7.66
N GLY A 100 -7.19 4.04 -8.07
CA GLY A 100 -6.41 3.45 -9.16
C GLY A 100 -5.96 2.02 -8.84
N LEU A 101 -5.54 1.76 -7.60
CA LEU A 101 -5.23 0.41 -7.11
C LEU A 101 -6.47 -0.48 -7.14
N GLY A 102 -7.59 -0.02 -6.58
CA GLY A 102 -8.83 -0.78 -6.53
C GLY A 102 -9.30 -1.22 -7.92
N MET A 103 -9.27 -0.31 -8.90
CA MET A 103 -9.63 -0.62 -10.28
C MET A 103 -8.70 -1.67 -10.91
N ALA A 104 -7.39 -1.57 -10.67
CA ALA A 104 -6.42 -2.54 -11.21
C ALA A 104 -6.61 -3.94 -10.61
N LEU A 105 -6.85 -4.01 -9.29
CA LEU A 105 -7.09 -5.28 -8.60
C LEU A 105 -8.46 -5.89 -8.99
N ASP A 106 -9.49 -5.06 -9.17
CA ASP A 106 -10.80 -5.51 -9.66
C ASP A 106 -10.70 -6.09 -11.07
N LEU A 107 -9.91 -5.45 -11.96
CA LEU A 107 -9.65 -6.00 -13.29
C LEU A 107 -8.92 -7.36 -13.20
N GLY A 108 -7.91 -7.48 -12.33
CA GLY A 108 -7.20 -8.74 -12.08
C GLY A 108 -8.11 -9.83 -11.50
N LEU A 109 -9.07 -9.45 -10.66
CA LEU A 109 -10.05 -10.38 -10.09
C LEU A 109 -10.90 -11.02 -11.18
N VAL A 110 -11.33 -10.23 -12.18
CA VAL A 110 -12.19 -10.65 -13.30
C VAL A 110 -11.41 -11.37 -14.41
N LYS A 111 -10.20 -10.90 -14.75
CA LYS A 111 -9.47 -11.39 -15.92
C LYS A 111 -8.68 -12.67 -15.64
N GLY A 112 -8.01 -12.76 -14.51
CA GLY A 112 -7.19 -13.92 -14.17
C GLY A 112 -5.96 -13.59 -13.34
N ASP A 113 -5.19 -14.64 -13.05
CA ASP A 113 -4.04 -14.55 -12.15
C ASP A 113 -2.86 -13.80 -12.75
N ALA A 114 -2.70 -13.81 -14.07
CA ALA A 114 -1.68 -13.03 -14.76
C ALA A 114 -1.94 -11.51 -14.61
N GLU A 115 -3.18 -11.06 -14.83
CA GLU A 115 -3.59 -9.68 -14.63
C GLU A 115 -3.52 -9.27 -13.16
N MET A 116 -3.91 -10.16 -12.24
CA MET A 116 -3.75 -9.93 -10.80
C MET A 116 -2.26 -9.76 -10.43
N ALA A 117 -1.38 -10.62 -10.94
CA ALA A 117 0.06 -10.52 -10.74
C ALA A 117 0.61 -9.20 -11.30
N GLY A 118 0.16 -8.79 -12.48
CA GLY A 118 0.51 -7.49 -13.07
C GLY A 118 0.07 -6.30 -12.21
N ALA A 119 -1.16 -6.34 -11.68
CA ALA A 119 -1.66 -5.32 -10.76
C ALA A 119 -0.84 -5.28 -9.46
N VAL A 120 -0.49 -6.45 -8.90
CA VAL A 120 0.34 -6.53 -7.69
C VAL A 120 1.75 -6.01 -7.95
N TRP A 121 2.39 -6.42 -9.04
CA TRP A 121 3.73 -5.99 -9.45
C TRP A 121 3.81 -4.47 -9.63
N ARG A 122 2.85 -3.89 -10.35
CA ARG A 122 2.81 -2.43 -10.57
C ARG A 122 2.65 -1.64 -9.28
N ASN A 123 1.78 -2.09 -8.38
CA ASN A 123 1.36 -1.27 -7.24
C ASN A 123 2.17 -1.51 -5.96
N PHE A 124 2.60 -2.74 -5.68
CA PHE A 124 3.32 -3.08 -4.44
C PHE A 124 4.82 -3.23 -4.65
N LEU A 125 5.24 -3.63 -5.86
CA LEU A 125 6.65 -3.79 -6.19
C LEU A 125 7.21 -2.65 -7.04
N GLY A 126 6.45 -1.57 -7.26
CA GLY A 126 6.91 -0.40 -8.00
C GLY A 126 7.31 -0.69 -9.45
N ALA A 127 6.71 -1.71 -10.08
CA ALA A 127 7.05 -2.14 -11.43
C ALA A 127 8.55 -2.38 -11.65
N ARG A 128 9.26 -2.87 -10.62
CA ARG A 128 10.69 -3.15 -10.69
C ARG A 128 11.04 -4.04 -11.87
N GLY A 129 12.10 -3.69 -12.58
CA GLY A 129 12.59 -4.38 -13.78
C GLY A 129 11.85 -4.02 -15.07
N ALA A 130 10.83 -3.15 -15.05
CA ALA A 130 10.08 -2.76 -16.26
C ALA A 130 10.95 -2.11 -17.34
N ARG A 131 12.06 -1.46 -16.97
CA ARG A 131 13.01 -0.83 -17.90
C ARG A 131 14.25 -1.68 -18.19
N GLY A 132 14.19 -2.99 -17.89
CA GLY A 132 15.28 -3.94 -18.03
C GLY A 132 15.98 -4.26 -16.71
N ILE A 133 16.63 -5.43 -16.68
CA ILE A 133 17.43 -5.92 -15.54
C ILE A 133 18.89 -5.67 -15.90
N LEU A 134 19.62 -4.96 -15.04
CA LEU A 134 21.07 -4.78 -15.19
C LEU A 134 21.81 -5.91 -14.50
N TYR A 135 22.77 -6.48 -15.21
CA TYR A 135 23.69 -7.45 -14.68
C TYR A 135 24.98 -6.78 -14.25
N GLN A 136 25.70 -7.43 -13.34
CA GLN A 136 26.99 -6.94 -12.85
C GLN A 136 28.03 -6.74 -13.97
N SER A 137 27.92 -7.48 -15.08
CA SER A 137 28.77 -7.30 -16.27
C SER A 137 28.63 -5.93 -16.92
N ASP A 138 27.47 -5.29 -16.78
CA ASP A 138 27.08 -4.08 -17.50
C ASP A 138 27.07 -2.86 -16.58
N ALA A 139 27.43 -3.04 -15.31
CA ALA A 139 27.33 -2.03 -14.26
C ALA A 139 28.63 -1.23 -14.09
N ASP A 140 28.51 0.09 -13.93
CA ASP A 140 29.60 0.93 -13.45
C ASP A 140 29.77 0.72 -11.92
N PRO A 141 30.91 0.20 -11.44
CA PRO A 141 31.13 -0.09 -10.03
C PRO A 141 31.24 1.15 -9.15
N THR A 142 31.32 2.35 -9.74
CA THR A 142 31.57 3.60 -8.99
C THR A 142 30.31 4.27 -8.46
N GLN A 143 29.11 3.86 -8.89
CA GLN A 143 27.86 4.47 -8.45
C GLN A 143 26.81 3.40 -8.09
N PRO A 144 26.11 3.55 -6.95
CA PRO A 144 25.00 2.68 -6.63
C PRO A 144 23.87 2.96 -7.63
N TYR A 145 23.50 1.92 -8.39
CA TYR A 145 22.46 2.04 -9.39
C TYR A 145 21.09 1.96 -8.73
N PHE A 146 20.34 3.06 -8.83
CA PHE A 146 18.95 3.13 -8.39
C PHE A 146 18.07 3.53 -9.57
N ARG A 147 16.98 2.78 -9.78
CA ARG A 147 15.84 3.25 -10.56
C ARG A 147 14.58 2.97 -9.76
N ARG A 148 13.85 4.02 -9.38
CA ARG A 148 12.54 3.90 -8.74
C ARG A 148 11.41 4.25 -9.70
N SER A 149 10.21 3.75 -9.44
CA SER A 149 9.01 4.27 -10.08
C SER A 149 8.72 5.68 -9.57
N VAL A 150 8.76 6.69 -10.44
CA VAL A 150 8.41 8.07 -10.06
C VAL A 150 6.90 8.26 -10.13
N ASN A 151 6.28 8.58 -8.99
CA ASN A 151 4.87 8.97 -8.94
C ASN A 151 4.69 10.38 -9.52
N LEU A 152 4.30 10.45 -10.79
CA LEU A 152 4.05 11.71 -11.52
C LEU A 152 2.92 12.56 -10.90
N LEU A 153 2.05 11.94 -10.10
CA LEU A 153 0.92 12.61 -9.42
C LEU A 153 1.36 13.62 -8.34
N GLY A 154 2.60 13.52 -7.83
CA GLY A 154 3.08 14.34 -6.71
C GLY A 154 3.85 15.62 -7.08
N GLY A 155 4.30 15.79 -8.31
CA GLY A 155 5.21 16.88 -8.68
C GLY A 155 5.03 17.34 -10.13
N LYS A 156 4.55 18.58 -10.29
CA LYS A 156 4.46 19.35 -11.54
C LYS A 156 3.41 18.98 -12.60
N VAL A 157 2.58 17.94 -12.42
CA VAL A 157 1.57 17.62 -13.46
C VAL A 157 0.28 18.46 -13.36
N GLU A 158 -0.02 19.11 -12.23
CA GLU A 158 -1.15 20.07 -12.18
C GLU A 158 -0.85 21.40 -12.90
N GLN A 159 0.41 21.67 -13.29
CA GLN A 159 0.79 22.84 -14.11
C GLN A 159 1.09 22.49 -15.58
N GLY A 160 0.59 21.36 -16.09
CA GLY A 160 0.71 21.02 -17.51
C GLY A 160 2.15 20.83 -18.02
N GLY A 161 3.15 20.69 -17.14
CA GLY A 161 4.53 20.43 -17.51
C GLY A 161 4.82 18.93 -17.50
N THR A 162 4.82 18.29 -18.66
CA THR A 162 5.50 17.00 -18.84
C THR A 162 6.95 17.16 -18.39
N MET A 163 7.35 16.40 -17.37
CA MET A 163 8.76 16.32 -16.97
C MET A 163 9.57 15.84 -18.17
N THR A 164 10.68 16.51 -18.49
CA THR A 164 11.54 16.04 -19.59
C THR A 164 12.11 14.67 -19.24
N GLU A 165 12.45 13.87 -20.25
CA GLU A 165 12.97 12.52 -20.01
C GLU A 165 14.24 12.53 -19.15
N GLU A 166 15.06 13.57 -19.27
CA GLU A 166 16.25 13.80 -18.45
C GLU A 166 15.91 14.09 -16.99
N GLN A 167 14.91 14.93 -16.74
CA GLN A 167 14.43 15.23 -15.38
C GLN A 167 13.81 14.00 -14.72
N LEU A 168 13.11 13.18 -15.50
CA LEU A 168 12.58 11.91 -15.03
C LEU A 168 13.70 10.96 -14.62
N ARG A 169 14.72 10.77 -15.47
CA ARG A 169 15.88 9.92 -15.14
C ARG A 169 16.63 10.39 -13.90
N ALA A 170 16.79 11.71 -13.73
CA ALA A 170 17.43 12.27 -12.54
C ALA A 170 16.62 11.99 -11.26
N GLU A 171 15.30 12.08 -11.31
CA GLU A 171 14.42 11.75 -10.17
C GLU A 171 14.29 10.24 -9.92
N GLU A 172 14.38 9.41 -10.95
CA GLU A 172 14.43 7.94 -10.85
C GLU A 172 15.72 7.45 -10.19
N ALA A 173 16.84 8.16 -10.38
CA ALA A 173 18.15 7.84 -9.81
C ALA A 173 18.32 8.25 -8.34
N LYS A 174 17.40 9.05 -7.81
CA LYS A 174 17.45 9.53 -6.42
C LYS A 174 16.68 8.61 -5.50
N ASP A 175 17.37 8.07 -4.50
CA ASP A 175 16.73 7.32 -3.41
C ASP A 175 15.88 8.28 -2.54
N ASP A 176 14.61 7.93 -2.38
CA ASP A 176 13.64 8.63 -1.55
C ASP A 176 13.43 7.97 -0.18
N GLY A 177 14.19 6.91 0.11
CA GLY A 177 14.07 6.13 1.34
C GLY A 177 12.80 5.29 1.41
N SER A 178 12.06 5.14 0.30
CA SER A 178 10.87 4.29 0.24
C SER A 178 11.21 2.80 0.23
N GLY A 179 12.45 2.46 -0.16
CA GLY A 179 12.87 1.08 -0.43
C GLY A 179 12.19 0.47 -1.67
N VAL A 180 11.45 1.25 -2.46
CA VAL A 180 10.78 0.82 -3.70
C VAL A 180 11.62 1.27 -4.90
N HIS A 181 12.74 0.60 -5.10
CA HIS A 181 13.64 0.79 -6.23
C HIS A 181 14.08 -0.57 -6.80
N ASP A 182 14.62 -0.55 -8.02
CA ASP A 182 15.25 -1.70 -8.65
C ASP A 182 16.38 -2.27 -7.80
N TYR A 183 16.62 -3.58 -7.93
CA TYR A 183 17.73 -4.23 -7.26
C TYR A 183 19.05 -3.78 -7.87
N ALA A 184 20.09 -3.75 -7.03
CA ALA A 184 21.44 -3.50 -7.52
C ALA A 184 21.85 -4.61 -8.51
N PRO A 185 22.78 -4.33 -9.45
CA PRO A 185 23.25 -5.34 -10.41
C PRO A 185 23.82 -6.61 -9.77
N ALA A 186 24.38 -6.50 -8.56
CA ALA A 186 24.86 -7.64 -7.77
C ALA A 186 23.74 -8.52 -7.19
N GLU A 187 22.51 -8.03 -7.18
CA GLU A 187 21.31 -8.70 -6.65
C GLU A 187 20.30 -9.01 -7.77
N ALA A 188 20.77 -9.14 -9.01
CA ALA A 188 19.93 -9.43 -10.16
C ALA A 188 19.21 -10.80 -10.05
N ASP A 189 19.78 -11.72 -9.29
CA ASP A 189 19.19 -13.02 -8.91
C ASP A 189 17.82 -12.88 -8.24
N LYS A 190 17.58 -11.79 -7.50
CA LYS A 190 16.28 -11.50 -6.88
C LYS A 190 15.15 -11.30 -7.90
N TYR A 191 15.47 -10.92 -9.14
CA TYR A 191 14.50 -10.87 -10.24
C TYR A 191 14.11 -12.27 -10.72
N VAL A 192 15.01 -13.25 -10.66
CA VAL A 192 14.72 -14.65 -11.04
C VAL A 192 13.69 -15.27 -10.10
N ALA A 193 13.75 -14.92 -8.80
CA ALA A 193 12.77 -15.36 -7.82
C ALA A 193 11.43 -14.59 -7.89
N TYR A 194 11.28 -13.59 -8.77
CA TYR A 194 10.04 -12.81 -8.83
C TYR A 194 8.79 -13.57 -9.23
N PRO A 195 8.82 -14.46 -10.25
CA PRO A 195 7.65 -15.25 -10.61
C PRO A 195 7.09 -16.05 -9.42
N GLU A 196 7.95 -16.68 -8.63
CA GLU A 196 7.56 -17.43 -7.42
C GLU A 196 6.95 -16.50 -6.36
N ARG A 197 7.52 -15.30 -6.18
CA ARG A 197 6.96 -14.28 -5.28
C ARG A 197 5.59 -13.79 -5.77
N MET A 198 5.41 -13.61 -7.08
CA MET A 198 4.11 -13.25 -7.66
C MET A 198 3.10 -14.35 -7.45
N ALA A 199 3.46 -15.60 -7.74
CA ALA A 199 2.60 -16.75 -7.48
C ALA A 199 2.17 -16.82 -6.01
N THR A 200 3.10 -16.60 -5.08
CA THR A 200 2.80 -16.56 -3.63
C THR A 200 1.80 -15.46 -3.28
N LEU A 201 1.99 -14.24 -3.81
CA LEU A 201 1.10 -13.11 -3.52
C LEU A 201 -0.29 -13.28 -4.14
N VAL A 202 -0.37 -13.77 -5.38
CA VAL A 202 -1.65 -14.03 -6.04
C VAL A 202 -2.39 -15.17 -5.35
N ALA A 203 -1.69 -16.26 -5.00
CA ALA A 203 -2.27 -17.36 -4.23
C ALA A 203 -2.82 -16.88 -2.88
N TYR A 204 -2.06 -16.04 -2.17
CA TYR A 204 -2.53 -15.40 -0.94
C TYR A 204 -3.83 -14.61 -1.17
N VAL A 205 -3.87 -13.75 -2.20
CA VAL A 205 -5.07 -12.97 -2.54
C VAL A 205 -6.27 -13.88 -2.81
N ARG A 206 -6.11 -14.91 -3.65
CA ARG A 206 -7.18 -15.85 -4.00
C ARG A 206 -7.67 -16.64 -2.79
N ARG A 207 -6.74 -17.12 -1.96
CA ARG A 207 -7.06 -17.84 -0.73
C ARG A 207 -7.85 -16.97 0.24
N GLU A 208 -7.40 -15.74 0.49
CA GLU A 208 -8.10 -14.84 1.41
C GLU A 208 -9.47 -14.43 0.87
N LEU A 209 -9.63 -14.22 -0.44
CA LEU A 209 -10.95 -13.96 -1.03
C LEU A 209 -11.90 -15.14 -0.83
N LYS A 210 -11.44 -16.38 -1.10
CA LYS A 210 -12.24 -17.59 -0.88
C LYS A 210 -12.59 -17.78 0.60
N ARG A 211 -11.65 -17.46 1.50
CA ARG A 211 -11.87 -17.52 2.95
C ARG A 211 -12.92 -16.50 3.39
N LEU A 212 -12.83 -15.25 2.91
CA LEU A 212 -13.77 -14.19 3.23
C LEU A 212 -15.18 -14.49 2.68
N ASP A 213 -15.27 -15.08 1.49
CA ASP A 213 -16.52 -15.54 0.87
C ASP A 213 -17.21 -16.64 1.70
N ALA A 214 -16.44 -17.52 2.34
CA ALA A 214 -16.98 -18.57 3.20
C ALA A 214 -17.56 -18.08 4.54
N ILE A 215 -17.33 -16.81 4.92
CA ILE A 215 -17.88 -16.23 6.15
C ILE A 215 -19.35 -15.85 5.89
N PRO A 216 -20.31 -16.30 6.71
CA PRO A 216 -21.72 -15.94 6.53
C PRO A 216 -21.97 -14.43 6.68
N ASP A 217 -22.95 -13.90 5.94
CA ASP A 217 -23.30 -12.47 5.97
C ASP A 217 -23.70 -12.00 7.37
N GLU A 218 -24.38 -12.84 8.15
CA GLU A 218 -24.84 -12.52 9.51
C GLU A 218 -23.65 -12.29 10.46
N VAL A 219 -22.55 -12.98 10.22
CA VAL A 219 -21.31 -12.83 10.99
C VAL A 219 -20.64 -11.50 10.65
N VAL A 220 -20.65 -11.11 9.37
CA VAL A 220 -20.04 -9.84 8.91
C VAL A 220 -20.87 -8.64 9.36
N MET A 221 -22.20 -8.74 9.33
CA MET A 221 -23.11 -7.69 9.79
C MET A 221 -23.12 -7.56 11.32
N GLY A 222 -22.78 -8.65 12.02
CA GLY A 222 -22.84 -8.72 13.47
C GLY A 222 -24.27 -8.72 14.00
N PRO A 223 -24.45 -8.84 15.33
CA PRO A 223 -25.78 -9.02 15.94
C PRO A 223 -26.61 -7.74 16.02
N GLY A 224 -26.16 -6.62 15.44
CA GLY A 224 -26.89 -5.35 15.37
C GLY A 224 -27.16 -4.68 16.72
N LYS A 225 -26.48 -5.11 17.79
CA LYS A 225 -26.61 -4.55 19.14
C LYS A 225 -25.48 -3.57 19.42
N VAL A 226 -25.81 -2.41 19.98
CA VAL A 226 -24.82 -1.44 20.45
C VAL A 226 -23.92 -2.10 21.49
N GLY A 227 -22.60 -1.95 21.35
CA GLY A 227 -21.59 -2.57 22.21
C GLY A 227 -21.15 -3.98 21.79
N SER A 228 -21.63 -4.49 20.65
CA SER A 228 -21.21 -5.78 20.09
C SER A 228 -20.58 -5.65 18.70
N GLU A 229 -20.12 -4.45 18.35
CA GLU A 229 -19.52 -4.13 17.06
C GLU A 229 -18.21 -4.91 16.81
N ALA A 230 -17.52 -5.30 17.88
CA ALA A 230 -16.31 -6.12 17.81
C ALA A 230 -16.60 -7.63 17.70
N ALA A 231 -17.86 -8.06 17.80
CA ALA A 231 -18.21 -9.47 17.73
C ALA A 231 -17.78 -10.05 16.39
N HIS A 232 -17.14 -11.22 16.43
CA HIS A 232 -16.68 -11.96 15.25
C HIS A 232 -15.60 -11.29 14.38
N MET A 233 -15.06 -10.12 14.79
CA MET A 233 -13.95 -9.48 14.07
C MET A 233 -12.71 -10.36 13.95
N ASP A 234 -12.50 -11.29 14.88
CA ASP A 234 -11.42 -12.27 14.81
C ASP A 234 -11.47 -13.14 13.54
N GLN A 235 -12.67 -13.40 13.00
CA GLN A 235 -12.84 -14.16 11.76
C GLN A 235 -12.45 -13.35 10.53
N LEU A 236 -12.41 -12.02 10.63
CA LEU A 236 -11.97 -11.13 9.55
C LEU A 236 -10.45 -10.87 9.57
N LYS A 237 -9.73 -11.34 10.60
CA LYS A 237 -8.27 -11.21 10.67
C LYS A 237 -7.61 -11.98 9.54
N PHE A 238 -6.62 -11.33 8.93
CA PHE A 238 -5.84 -11.91 7.83
C PHE A 238 -4.71 -12.80 8.37
N GLY A 239 -4.48 -13.93 7.71
CA GLY A 239 -3.33 -14.80 7.96
C GLY A 239 -2.02 -14.22 7.41
N ARG A 240 -0.91 -14.94 7.58
CA ARG A 240 0.37 -14.52 6.99
C ARG A 240 0.39 -14.85 5.50
N VAL A 241 1.15 -14.04 4.75
CA VAL A 241 1.34 -14.22 3.30
C VAL A 241 1.96 -15.58 2.96
N ARG A 242 2.76 -16.16 3.86
CA ARG A 242 3.48 -17.41 3.66
C ARG A 242 2.79 -18.67 4.21
N ASP A 243 1.64 -18.53 4.87
CA ASP A 243 0.92 -19.71 5.36
C ASP A 243 0.36 -20.46 4.15
N GLY A 244 0.93 -21.61 3.78
CA GLY A 244 0.54 -22.41 2.60
C GLY A 244 1.10 -21.86 1.28
N ASN A 245 2.22 -22.40 0.83
CA ASN A 245 2.70 -22.25 -0.55
C ASN A 245 1.99 -23.30 -1.41
N PRO A 246 1.13 -22.93 -2.38
CA PRO A 246 0.46 -23.92 -3.24
C PRO A 246 1.42 -24.69 -4.15
N LEU A 247 2.71 -24.32 -4.20
CA LEU A 247 3.77 -25.08 -4.89
C LEU A 247 4.47 -26.11 -3.98
N LEU A 248 4.18 -26.12 -2.67
CA LEU A 248 4.81 -27.04 -1.71
C LEU A 248 3.83 -27.98 -1.01
N ASP A 249 2.52 -27.73 -1.12
CA ASP A 249 1.49 -28.67 -0.70
C ASP A 249 0.76 -29.21 -1.94
N PRO A 250 1.06 -30.45 -2.39
CA PRO A 250 0.32 -31.13 -3.46
C PRO A 250 -1.13 -31.48 -3.06
#